data_AF-W5Q8E1-F1
#
_entry.id   AF-W5Q8E1-F1
#
_cell.length_a   1.000
_cell.length_b   1.000
_cell.length_c   1.000
_cell.angle_alpha   90.00
_cell.angle_beta   90.00
_cell.angle_gamma   90.00
#
_symmetry.space_group_name_H-M   'P 1'
#
loop_
_entity.id
_entity.type
_entity.pdbx_description
1 polymer ?
#
loop_
_entity_poly.entity_id
_entity_poly.type
_entity_poly.pdbx_seq_one_letter_code
_entity_poly.pdbx_strand_id
1 'polypeptide(L)' 'AREIPVKFTRGVDFSWQTQALLALQEAAEAFPVHLFQDACLLSSHAGRVMLSSKDAQLAWRIRGQDKRLP' A
#
# COMPACT_ATOMS: atom_id res chain seq x y z
N ALA A 1 -9.30 -10.20 5.38
CA ALA A 1 -10.18 -9.43 4.47
C ALA A 1 -11.60 -9.14 5.00
N ARG A 2 -12.12 -9.82 6.05
CA ARG A 2 -13.50 -9.58 6.53
C ARG A 2 -13.68 -8.45 7.55
N GLU A 3 -12.69 -8.19 8.41
CA GLU A 3 -12.83 -7.18 9.48
C GLU A 3 -12.96 -5.74 8.99
N ILE A 4 -12.19 -5.38 7.96
CA ILE A 4 -12.18 -4.02 7.41
C ILE A 4 -13.53 -3.68 6.76
N PRO A 5 -14.08 -4.50 5.86
CA PRO A 5 -15.42 -4.29 5.28
C PRO A 5 -16.53 -4.11 6.31
N VAL A 6 -16.52 -4.87 7.41
CA VAL A 6 -17.56 -4.79 8.46
C VAL A 6 -17.67 -3.40 9.08
N LYS A 7 -16.57 -2.64 9.13
CA LYS A 7 -16.58 -1.23 9.58
C LYS A 7 -17.40 -0.32 8.66
N PHE A 8 -17.58 -0.69 7.39
CA PHE A 8 -18.29 0.09 6.38
C PHE A 8 -19.72 -0.40 6.14
N THR A 9 -20.06 -1.62 6.54
CA THR A 9 -21.35 -2.25 6.26
C THR A 9 -22.39 -2.11 7.36
N ARG A 10 -22.14 -1.28 8.38
CA ARG A 10 -23.07 -0.99 9.50
C ARG A 10 -23.62 -2.25 10.19
N GLY A 11 -22.76 -3.28 10.34
CA GLY A 11 -23.13 -4.55 10.96
C GLY A 11 -23.80 -5.57 10.03
N VAL A 12 -23.85 -5.31 8.72
CA VAL A 12 -24.29 -6.28 7.71
C VAL A 12 -23.10 -7.09 7.22
N ASP A 13 -23.17 -8.42 7.34
CA ASP A 13 -22.14 -9.31 6.85
C ASP A 13 -22.28 -9.54 5.34
N PHE A 14 -21.32 -9.05 4.56
CA PHE A 14 -21.22 -9.37 3.14
C PHE A 14 -20.42 -10.65 2.89
N SER A 15 -20.95 -11.48 2.00
CA SER A 15 -20.23 -12.62 1.43
C SER A 15 -19.32 -12.14 0.29
N TRP A 16 -18.09 -12.62 0.28
CA TRP A 16 -17.09 -12.28 -0.73
C TRP A 16 -17.00 -13.37 -1.78
N GLN A 17 -16.94 -12.98 -3.06
CA GLN A 17 -16.56 -13.90 -4.12
C GLN A 17 -15.07 -14.21 -4.01
N THR A 18 -14.68 -15.46 -4.30
CA THR A 18 -13.26 -15.88 -4.27
C THR A 18 -12.40 -15.02 -5.19
N GLN A 19 -12.89 -14.71 -6.40
CA GLN A 19 -12.21 -13.83 -7.36
C GLN A 19 -12.01 -12.41 -6.82
N ALA A 20 -12.97 -11.87 -6.07
CA ALA A 20 -12.83 -10.54 -5.47
C ALA A 20 -11.74 -10.52 -4.38
N LEU A 21 -11.60 -11.61 -3.62
CA LEU A 21 -10.53 -11.74 -2.63
C LEU A 21 -9.16 -11.88 -3.28
N LEU A 22 -9.06 -12.66 -4.37
CA LEU A 22 -7.82 -12.81 -5.13
C LEU A 22 -7.37 -11.48 -5.76
N ALA A 23 -8.28 -10.78 -6.44
CA ALA A 23 -7.97 -9.47 -7.01
C ALA A 23 -7.52 -8.46 -5.95
N LEU A 24 -8.13 -8.49 -4.75
CA LEU A 24 -7.70 -7.65 -3.64
C LEU A 24 -6.29 -8.01 -3.16
N GLN A 25 -5.97 -9.29 -3.06
CA GLN A 25 -4.64 -9.76 -2.68
C GLN A 25 -3.59 -9.33 -3.71
N GLU A 26 -3.84 -9.57 -4.99
CA GLU A 26 -2.92 -9.19 -6.07
C GLU A 26 -2.63 -7.68 -6.05
N ALA A 27 -3.66 -6.86 -5.89
CA ALA A 27 -3.49 -5.42 -5.76
C ALA A 27 -2.71 -5.03 -4.48
N ALA A 28 -3.01 -5.68 -3.35
CA ALA A 28 -2.35 -5.44 -2.07
C ALA A 28 -0.89 -5.90 -2.01
N GLU A 29 -0.48 -6.82 -2.88
CA GLU A 29 0.91 -7.26 -3.03
C GLU A 29 1.67 -6.44 -4.08
N ALA A 30 1.06 -6.16 -5.23
CA ALA A 30 1.68 -5.37 -6.29
C ALA A 30 1.98 -3.93 -5.83
N PHE A 31 1.07 -3.33 -5.06
CA PHE A 31 1.23 -1.95 -4.58
C PHE A 31 2.50 -1.73 -3.74
N PRO A 32 2.74 -2.44 -2.62
CA PRO A 32 3.95 -2.26 -1.82
C PRO A 32 5.21 -2.64 -2.59
N VAL A 33 5.17 -3.66 -3.47
CA VAL A 33 6.32 -4.01 -4.33
C VAL A 33 6.76 -2.81 -5.16
N HIS A 34 5.84 -2.17 -5.88
CA HIS A 34 6.17 -1.00 -6.69
C HIS A 34 6.57 0.22 -5.86
N LEU A 35 5.92 0.44 -4.71
CA LEU A 35 6.28 1.53 -3.81
C LEU A 35 7.70 1.34 -3.25
N PHE A 36 8.07 0.12 -2.84
CA PHE A 36 9.40 -0.16 -2.31
C PHE A 36 10.48 -0.14 -3.39
N GLN A 37 10.17 -0.48 -4.64
CA GLN A 37 11.08 -0.28 -5.77
C GLN A 37 11.47 1.21 -5.90
N ASP A 38 10.48 2.11 -5.88
CA ASP A 38 10.73 3.55 -5.92
C ASP A 38 11.52 4.04 -4.69
N ALA A 39 11.17 3.56 -3.50
CA ALA A 39 11.87 3.92 -2.27
C ALA A 39 13.33 3.42 -2.28
N CYS A 40 13.61 2.26 -2.88
CA CYS A 40 14.98 1.76 -3.08
C CYS A 40 15.77 2.66 -4.04
N LEU A 41 15.16 3.14 -5.12
CA LEU A 41 15.80 4.10 -6.04
C LEU A 41 16.15 5.40 -5.30
N LEU A 42 15.27 5.90 -4.43
CA LEU A 42 15.53 7.08 -3.62
C LEU A 42 16.64 6.85 -2.58
N SER A 43 16.67 5.69 -1.93
CA SER A 43 17.76 5.33 -1.01
C SER A 43 19.11 5.30 -1.73
N SER A 44 19.16 4.66 -2.90
CA SER A 44 20.38 4.61 -3.72
C SER A 44 20.79 5.98 -4.22
N HIS A 45 19.85 6.85 -4.58
CA HIS A 45 20.13 8.23 -4.97
C HIS A 45 20.78 9.03 -3.84
N ALA A 46 20.41 8.74 -2.59
CA ALA A 46 21.02 9.31 -1.40
C ALA A 46 22.34 8.61 -0.97
N GLY A 47 22.89 7.71 -1.78
CA GLY A 47 24.13 6.98 -1.49
C GLY A 47 24.00 5.88 -0.42
N ARG A 48 22.77 5.46 -0.08
CA ARG A 48 22.50 4.43 0.93
C ARG A 48 21.99 3.14 0.29
N VAL A 49 22.45 2.01 0.81
CA VAL A 49 21.89 0.68 0.48
C VAL A 49 20.73 0.32 1.40
N MET A 50 20.72 0.82 2.63
CA MET A 50 19.66 0.58 3.61
C MET A 50 18.49 1.54 3.40
N LEU A 51 17.29 0.96 3.22
CA LEU A 51 16.04 1.69 3.08
C LEU A 51 15.68 2.44 4.39
N SER A 52 15.26 3.70 4.28
CA SER A 52 14.75 4.49 5.39
C SER A 52 13.24 4.79 5.24
N SER A 53 12.55 5.02 6.36
CA SER A 53 11.16 5.49 6.35
C SER A 53 10.98 6.80 5.58
N LYS A 54 12.00 7.65 5.53
CA LYS A 54 12.01 8.90 4.74
C LYS A 54 11.94 8.63 3.24
N ASP A 55 12.54 7.55 2.75
CA ASP A 55 12.55 7.19 1.32
C ASP A 55 11.15 6.75 0.90
N ALA A 56 10.49 5.93 1.71
CA ALA A 56 9.09 5.56 1.49
C ALA A 56 8.19 6.79 1.51
N GLN A 57 8.28 7.64 2.54
CA GLN A 57 7.49 8.87 2.64
C GLN A 57 7.67 9.78 1.42
N LEU A 58 8.91 9.93 0.94
CA LEU A 58 9.20 10.69 -0.27
C LEU A 58 8.62 10.02 -1.52
N ALA A 59 8.68 8.69 -1.64
CA ALA A 59 8.05 7.96 -2.75
C ALA A 59 6.53 8.17 -2.79
N TRP A 60 5.84 8.11 -1.64
CA TRP A 60 4.41 8.46 -1.53
C TRP A 60 4.14 9.89 -1.99
N ARG A 61 4.99 10.83 -1.60
CA ARG A 61 4.85 12.25 -1.96
C ARG A 61 5.07 12.50 -3.44
N ILE A 62 6.06 11.87 -4.06
CA ILE A 62 6.33 11.98 -5.50
C ILE A 62 5.19 11.35 -6.30
N ARG A 63 4.63 10.21 -5.84
CA ARG A 63 3.45 9.58 -6.46
C ARG A 63 2.16 10.40 -6.32
N GLY A 64 2.18 11.54 -5.62
CA GLY A 64 0.99 12.33 -5.33
C GLY A 64 0.01 11.64 -4.38
N GLN A 65 0.46 10.61 -3.67
CA GLN A 65 -0.32 9.84 -2.70
C GLN A 65 -0.09 10.31 -1.26
N ASP A 66 0.73 11.35 -1.05
CA ASP A 66 0.81 12.12 0.20
C ASP A 66 -0.45 12.99 0.37
N LYS A 67 -1.61 12.33 0.45
CA LYS A 67 -2.64 12.75 1.38
C LYS A 67 -2.15 12.21 2.70
N ARG A 68 -1.55 13.04 3.55
CA ARG A 68 -1.36 12.74 4.97
C ARG A 68 -2.58 11.93 5.41
N LEU A 69 -2.39 10.64 5.68
CA LEU A 69 -3.43 9.85 6.33
C LEU A 69 -3.79 10.63 7.60
N PRO A 70 -5.09 10.83 7.91
CA PRO A 70 -5.46 11.20 9.27
C PRO A 70 -4.91 10.17 10.27
#